data_AF-A0A9D6QZG0-F1
#
_entry.id   AF-A0A9D6QZG0-F1
#
_cell.length_a   1.000
_cell.length_b   1.000
_cell.length_c   1.000
_cell.angle_alpha   90.00
_cell.angle_beta   90.00
_cell.angle_gamma   90.00
#
_symmetry.space_group_name_H-M   'P 1'
#
loop_
_entity.id
_entity.type
_entity.pdbx_description
1 polymer ?
#
loop_
_entity_poly.entity_id
_entity_poly.type
_entity_poly.pdbx_seq_one_letter_code
_entity_poly.pdbx_strand_id
1 'polypeptide(L)'
;MAIKKSILGVYAHPDDEQGVSGLMAKSARNGVEVTLAIATRGEVGEIAPGVDATPATLGKVREQEMRCAAQKIGVHNLFFLDYRDSGMMGTPENNDPRALVIPIISKFTKRP
;
A
#
# COMPACT_ATOMS: atom_id res chain seq x y z
N MET A 1 -33.90 -4.36 -2.01
CA MET A 1 -32.61 -3.62 -1.93
C MET A 1 -31.72 -4.10 -3.06
N ALA A 2 -31.17 -3.19 -3.86
CA ALA A 2 -30.14 -3.56 -4.83
C ALA A 2 -28.81 -3.77 -4.10
N ILE A 3 -28.08 -4.85 -4.41
CA ILE A 3 -26.75 -5.08 -3.86
C ILE A 3 -25.79 -4.08 -4.48
N LYS A 4 -25.17 -3.22 -3.65
CA LYS A 4 -24.11 -2.32 -4.08
C LYS A 4 -22.84 -3.12 -4.32
N LYS A 5 -22.24 -3.00 -5.50
CA LYS A 5 -20.99 -3.68 -5.83
C LYS A 5 -19.82 -2.95 -5.19
N SER A 6 -18.82 -3.72 -4.74
CA SER A 6 -17.59 -3.19 -4.14
C SER A 6 -16.34 -3.93 -4.63
N ILE A 7 -15.21 -3.22 -4.64
CA ILE A 7 -13.87 -3.76 -4.92
C ILE A 7 -12.96 -3.36 -3.75
N LEU A 8 -12.20 -4.33 -3.24
CA LEU A 8 -11.09 -4.10 -2.32
C LEU A 8 -9.79 -4.50 -3.01
N GLY A 9 -8.88 -3.54 -3.20
CA GLY A 9 -7.50 -3.80 -3.59
C GLY A 9 -6.60 -3.80 -2.37
N VAL A 10 -5.78 -4.84 -2.20
CA VAL A 10 -4.80 -4.93 -1.11
C VAL A 10 -3.42 -5.05 -1.72
N TYR A 11 -2.54 -4.11 -1.39
CA TYR A 11 -1.22 -3.96 -1.99
C TYR A 11 -0.14 -3.78 -0.92
N ALA A 12 1.10 -4.11 -1.26
CA ALA A 12 2.20 -4.03 -0.31
C ALA A 12 2.68 -2.59 -0.15
N HIS A 13 2.86 -1.88 -1.27
CA HIS A 13 3.43 -0.53 -1.30
C HIS A 13 2.59 0.42 -2.17
N PRO A 14 2.76 1.74 -1.98
CA PRO A 14 2.12 2.74 -2.86
C PRO A 14 2.75 2.79 -4.26
N ASP A 15 2.10 2.22 -5.26
CA ASP A 15 2.51 2.09 -6.69
C ASP A 15 2.12 0.72 -7.26
N ASP A 16 2.08 -0.31 -6.42
CA ASP A 16 1.69 -1.68 -6.78
C ASP A 16 0.28 -1.77 -7.42
N GLU A 17 -0.60 -0.82 -7.09
CA GLU A 17 -1.97 -0.78 -7.60
C GLU A 17 -2.08 -0.29 -9.04
N GLN A 18 -1.01 0.33 -9.58
CA GLN A 18 -1.02 1.01 -10.88
C GLN A 18 -1.45 0.09 -12.03
N GLY A 19 -1.05 -1.18 -11.99
CA GLY A 19 -1.38 -2.16 -13.04
C GLY A 19 -2.88 -2.38 -13.25
N VAL A 20 -3.72 -2.05 -12.26
CA VAL A 20 -5.20 -2.15 -12.36
C VAL A 20 -5.91 -0.84 -12.05
N SER A 21 -5.18 0.28 -11.97
CA SER A 21 -5.73 1.62 -11.72
C SER A 21 -6.84 2.01 -12.72
N GLY A 22 -6.70 1.65 -13.99
CA GLY A 22 -7.71 1.88 -15.02
C GLY A 22 -9.02 1.12 -14.76
N LEU A 23 -8.94 -0.11 -14.25
CA LEU A 23 -10.11 -0.90 -13.84
C LEU A 23 -10.81 -0.25 -12.63
N MET A 24 -10.03 0.18 -11.64
CA MET A 24 -10.54 0.87 -10.46
C MET A 24 -11.26 2.17 -10.84
N ALA A 25 -10.63 3.00 -11.69
CA ALA A 25 -11.22 4.25 -12.16
C ALA A 25 -12.51 4.03 -12.97
N LYS A 26 -12.55 3.02 -13.83
CA LYS A 26 -13.77 2.64 -14.57
C LYS A 26 -14.86 2.16 -13.62
N SER A 27 -14.51 1.36 -12.63
CA SER A 27 -15.46 0.81 -11.65
C SER A 27 -16.07 1.90 -10.78
N ALA A 28 -15.24 2.81 -10.26
CA ALA A 28 -15.68 3.96 -9.47
C ALA A 28 -16.66 4.85 -10.25
N ARG A 29 -16.35 5.18 -11.51
CA ARG A 29 -17.26 5.96 -12.39
C ARG A 29 -18.59 5.27 -12.65
N ASN A 30 -18.63 3.94 -12.56
CA ASN A 30 -19.85 3.13 -12.72
C ASN A 30 -20.58 2.88 -11.39
N GLY A 31 -20.24 3.60 -10.32
CA GLY A 31 -20.90 3.52 -9.02
C GLY A 31 -20.49 2.31 -8.16
N VAL A 32 -19.42 1.60 -8.53
CA VAL A 32 -18.82 0.56 -7.69
C VAL A 32 -18.00 1.24 -6.59
N GLU A 33 -18.18 0.80 -5.35
CA GLU A 33 -17.37 1.30 -4.24
C GLU A 33 -15.97 0.70 -4.29
N VAL A 34 -14.95 1.56 -4.40
CA VAL A 34 -13.55 1.13 -4.51
C VAL A 34 -12.80 1.49 -3.25
N THR A 35 -12.22 0.50 -2.59
CA THR A 35 -11.39 0.65 -1.40
C THR A 35 -9.97 0.12 -1.68
N LEU A 36 -8.97 0.85 -1.21
CA LEU A 36 -7.58 0.43 -1.19
C LEU A 36 -7.09 0.22 0.25
N ALA A 37 -6.36 -0.86 0.47
CA ALA A 37 -5.57 -1.09 1.67
C ALA A 37 -4.11 -1.28 1.26
N ILE A 38 -3.24 -0.38 1.69
CA ILE A 38 -1.80 -0.46 1.43
C ILE A 38 -1.11 -0.89 2.72
N ALA A 39 -0.33 -1.97 2.66
CA ALA A 39 0.26 -2.55 3.85
C ALA A 39 1.29 -1.62 4.51
N THR A 40 2.11 -0.98 3.68
CA THR A 40 3.26 -0.16 4.10
C THR A 40 3.24 1.21 3.42
N ARG A 41 4.17 2.09 3.79
CA ARG A 41 4.40 3.35 3.07
C ARG A 41 5.56 3.24 2.08
N GLY A 42 6.14 2.05 1.90
CA GLY A 42 7.27 1.84 1.02
C GLY A 42 8.52 2.62 1.45
N GLU A 43 8.76 2.67 2.77
CA GLU A 43 9.74 3.54 3.41
C GLU A 43 11.20 3.22 3.04
N VAL A 44 11.45 2.01 2.53
CA VAL A 44 12.80 1.55 2.15
C VAL A 44 12.94 1.35 0.63
N GLY A 45 12.02 1.95 -0.14
CA GLY A 45 12.14 2.05 -1.58
C GLY A 45 13.22 3.02 -2.05
N GLU A 46 13.47 3.02 -3.36
CA GLU A 46 14.40 3.96 -3.99
C GLU A 46 13.77 5.36 -4.13
N ILE A 47 14.58 6.40 -3.93
CA ILE A 47 14.17 7.79 -4.15
C ILE A 47 14.49 8.16 -5.58
N ALA A 48 13.45 8.42 -6.39
CA ALA A 48 13.63 8.82 -7.77
C ALA A 48 14.36 10.18 -7.87
N PRO A 49 15.22 10.39 -8.89
CA PRO A 49 15.89 11.67 -9.10
C PRO A 49 14.90 12.84 -9.18
N GLY A 50 15.16 13.91 -8.42
CA GLY A 50 14.33 15.11 -8.41
C GLY A 50 13.14 15.06 -7.43
N VAL A 51 12.93 13.95 -6.73
CA VAL A 51 11.98 13.89 -5.61
C VAL A 51 12.63 14.48 -4.36
N ASP A 52 11.95 15.47 -3.74
CA ASP A 52 12.37 16.04 -2.46
C ASP A 52 12.02 15.09 -1.30
N ALA A 53 12.82 14.04 -1.16
CA ALA A 53 12.70 13.05 -0.11
C ALA A 53 14.07 12.61 0.41
N THR A 54 14.06 12.12 1.64
CA THR A 54 15.18 11.43 2.29
C THR A 54 14.70 10.03 2.70
N PRO A 55 15.57 9.07 3.01
CA PRO A 55 15.15 7.77 3.54
C PRO A 55 14.23 7.89 4.76
N ALA A 56 14.40 8.92 5.59
CA ALA A 56 13.55 9.17 6.76
C ALA A 56 12.18 9.78 6.41
N THR A 57 12.05 10.47 5.27
CA THR A 57 10.83 11.17 4.86
C THR A 57 10.07 10.49 3.72
N LEU A 58 10.68 9.51 3.04
CA LEU A 58 10.13 8.86 1.84
C LEU A 58 8.72 8.30 2.07
N GLY A 59 8.48 7.61 3.19
CA GLY A 59 7.15 7.08 3.49
C GLY A 59 6.06 8.14 3.55
N LYS A 60 6.37 9.35 4.04
CA LYS A 60 5.41 10.46 4.06
C LYS A 60 5.14 11.01 2.66
N VAL A 61 6.19 11.11 1.84
CA VAL A 61 6.07 11.55 0.44
C VAL A 61 5.21 10.57 -0.35
N ARG A 62 5.52 9.26 -0.27
CA ARG A 62 4.75 8.22 -0.97
C ARG A 62 3.31 8.10 -0.48
N GLU A 63 3.04 8.31 0.80
CA GLU A 63 1.66 8.41 1.30
C GLU A 63 0.89 9.57 0.65
N GLN A 64 1.52 10.74 0.51
CA GLN A 64 0.89 11.89 -0.13
C GLN A 64 0.64 11.64 -1.62
N GLU A 65 1.62 11.04 -2.32
CA GLU A 65 1.49 10.62 -3.72
C GLU A 65 0.31 9.65 -3.90
N MET A 66 0.21 8.63 -3.05
CA MET A 66 -0.89 7.65 -3.08
C MET A 66 -2.24 8.30 -2.82
N ARG A 67 -2.33 9.19 -1.83
CA ARG A 67 -3.57 9.93 -1.52
C ARG A 67 -4.01 10.77 -2.71
N CYS A 68 -3.06 11.44 -3.37
CA CYS A 68 -3.31 12.20 -4.60
C CYS A 68 -3.80 11.27 -5.73
N ALA A 69 -3.11 10.17 -5.99
CA ALA A 69 -3.47 9.21 -7.02
C ALA A 69 -4.87 8.59 -6.78
N ALA A 70 -5.14 8.13 -5.56
CA ALA A 70 -6.42 7.60 -5.13
C ALA A 70 -7.58 8.57 -5.38
N GLN A 71 -7.38 9.85 -5.04
CA GLN A 71 -8.35 10.91 -5.31
C GLN A 71 -8.61 11.08 -6.82
N LYS A 72 -7.55 11.06 -7.65
CA LYS A 72 -7.67 11.23 -9.11
C LYS A 72 -8.44 10.10 -9.78
N ILE A 73 -8.31 8.86 -9.30
CA ILE A 73 -9.00 7.70 -9.87
C ILE A 73 -10.36 7.42 -9.24
N GLY A 74 -10.78 8.17 -8.22
CA GLY A 74 -12.08 8.01 -7.57
C GLY A 74 -12.16 6.84 -6.57
N VAL A 75 -11.05 6.50 -5.93
CA VAL A 75 -11.07 5.59 -4.77
C VAL A 75 -11.86 6.25 -3.65
N HIS A 76 -12.77 5.49 -3.04
CA HIS A 76 -13.67 5.97 -1.99
C HIS A 76 -13.00 5.92 -0.62
N ASN A 77 -12.26 4.84 -0.34
CA ASN A 77 -11.58 4.63 0.92
C ASN A 77 -10.13 4.20 0.68
N LEU A 78 -9.19 4.82 1.39
CA LEU A 78 -7.78 4.47 1.36
C LEU A 78 -7.28 4.26 2.78
N PHE A 79 -6.82 3.05 3.07
CA PHE A 79 -6.26 2.65 4.37
C PHE A 79 -4.79 2.34 4.23
N PHE A 80 -4.00 2.79 5.21
CA PHE A 80 -2.65 2.30 5.45
C PHE A 80 -2.71 1.36 6.65
N LEU A 81 -2.11 0.17 6.55
CA LEU A 81 -2.15 -0.84 7.62
C LEU A 81 -1.00 -0.68 8.63
N ASP A 82 -0.15 0.34 8.44
CA ASP A 82 0.96 0.72 9.32
C ASP A 82 2.01 -0.38 9.58
N TYR A 83 2.13 -1.35 8.66
CA TYR A 83 3.31 -2.20 8.61
C TYR A 83 4.49 -1.42 8.06
N ARG A 84 5.69 -1.75 8.54
CA ARG A 84 6.92 -1.24 7.95
C ARG A 84 7.24 -2.03 6.69
N ASP A 85 7.68 -1.35 5.64
CA ASP A 85 8.30 -2.02 4.48
C ASP A 85 9.49 -2.89 4.94
N SER A 86 9.56 -4.13 4.45
CA SER A 86 10.62 -5.08 4.82
C SER A 86 11.90 -4.86 4.04
N GLY A 87 11.87 -4.13 2.93
CA GLY A 87 13.00 -4.00 2.01
C GLY A 87 13.32 -5.31 1.28
N MET A 88 14.45 -5.29 0.59
CA MET A 88 14.92 -6.43 -0.21
C MET A 88 15.30 -7.62 0.69
N MET A 89 15.19 -8.83 0.15
CA MET A 89 15.54 -10.05 0.87
C MET A 89 17.02 -10.03 1.30
N GLY A 90 17.29 -10.39 2.56
CA GLY A 90 18.63 -10.45 3.14
C GLY A 90 19.16 -9.13 3.69
N THR A 91 18.35 -8.06 3.64
CA THR A 91 18.73 -6.76 4.20
C THR A 91 18.38 -6.67 5.69
N PRO A 92 19.06 -5.79 6.47
CA PRO A 92 18.77 -5.60 7.90
C PRO A 92 17.30 -5.30 8.20
N GLU A 93 16.62 -4.60 7.29
CA GLU A 93 15.20 -4.21 7.35
C GLU A 93 14.26 -5.41 7.54
N ASN A 94 14.62 -6.58 7.00
CA ASN A 94 13.83 -7.81 7.15
C ASN A 94 13.66 -8.24 8.62
N ASN A 95 14.52 -7.77 9.53
CA ASN A 95 14.48 -8.10 10.96
C ASN A 95 13.64 -7.13 11.81
N ASP A 96 13.08 -6.06 11.22
CA ASP A 96 12.25 -5.13 11.98
C ASP A 96 10.94 -5.83 12.40
N PRO A 97 10.56 -5.83 13.68
CA PRO A 97 9.36 -6.52 14.16
C PRO A 97 8.04 -5.95 13.59
N ARG A 98 8.09 -4.73 13.04
CA ARG A 98 6.94 -4.09 12.37
C ARG A 98 6.83 -4.48 10.90
N ALA A 99 7.85 -5.13 10.32
CA ALA A 99 7.80 -5.59 8.95
C ALA A 99 6.81 -6.74 8.81
N LEU A 100 5.88 -6.67 7.84
CA LEU A 100 4.76 -7.62 7.67
C LEU A 100 5.18 -9.10 7.74
N VAL A 101 6.37 -9.42 7.23
CA VAL A 101 6.94 -10.77 7.22
C VAL A 101 7.09 -11.35 8.63
N ILE A 102 7.41 -10.55 9.65
CA ILE A 102 7.67 -11.04 11.01
C ILE A 102 6.38 -11.39 11.78
N PRO A 103 5.34 -10.54 11.85
CA PRO A 103 4.06 -10.91 12.47
C PRO A 103 3.44 -12.15 11.85
N ILE A 104 3.53 -12.32 10.52
CA ILE A 104 3.00 -13.50 9.83
C ILE A 104 3.83 -14.75 10.18
N ILE A 105 5.15 -14.72 9.99
CA ILE A 105 6.01 -15.85 10.32
C ILE A 105 5.82 -16.24 11.79
N SER A 106 5.79 -15.29 12.73
CA SER A 106 5.60 -15.57 14.16
C SER A 106 4.27 -16.29 14.48
N LYS A 107 3.22 -16.10 13.68
CA LYS A 107 1.94 -16.81 13.81
C LYS A 107 2.03 -18.26 13.30
N PHE A 108 2.94 -18.55 12.37
CA PHE A 108 3.06 -19.88 11.74
C PHE A 108 4.26 -20.71 12.24
N THR A 109 5.28 -20.08 12.84
CA THR A 109 6.46 -20.76 13.38
C THR A 109 6.37 -21.05 14.87
N LYS A 110 5.41 -20.44 15.59
CA LYS A 110 4.98 -20.93 16.90
C LYS A 110 4.20 -22.23 16.70
N ARG A 111 4.92 -23.35 16.55
CA ARG A 111 4.34 -24.67 16.81
C ARG A 111 4.03 -24.78 18.31
N PRO A 112 2.89 -25.40 18.69
CA PRO A 112 2.58 -25.68 20.09
C PRO A 112 3.67 -26.51 20.78
#